data_AF-A0A7L1NKS2-F1
#
_entry.id   AF-A0A7L1NKS2-F1
#
_cell.length_a   1.000
_cell.length_b   1.000
_cell.length_c   1.000
_cell.angle_alpha   90.00
_cell.angle_beta   90.00
_cell.angle_gamma   90.00
#
_symmetry.space_group_name_H-M   'P 1'
#
loop_
_entity.id
_entity.type
_entity.pdbx_description
1 polymer ?
#
loop_
_entity_poly.entity_id
_entity_poly.type
_entity_poly.pdbx_seq_one_letter_code
_entity_poly.pdbx_strand_id
1 'polypeptide(L)'
;LPLLVLGGPSLLGTLLGCFVRLMGALSPDWGGLLRFLLIPLGPHPVAQYLASLDGRYGATFFDPPWRELFGRSDPPPSEPFSVVGRVLSYVKGAGATQGLPVAEAMLTCRGKSPDEDSCQKFVPFIGVRG
;
A
#
# COMPACT_ATOMS: atom_id res chain seq x y z
N LEU A 1 5.97 16.05 -4.90
CA LEU A 1 5.79 14.62 -5.24
C LEU A 1 4.38 14.21 -4.83
N PRO A 2 3.55 13.63 -5.71
CA PRO A 2 2.19 13.22 -5.35
C PRO A 2 2.26 12.17 -4.24
N LEU A 3 1.77 12.53 -3.05
CA LEU A 3 1.76 11.69 -1.88
C LEU A 3 0.41 10.96 -1.87
N LEU A 4 0.41 9.67 -2.19
CA LEU A 4 -0.81 8.89 -2.24
C LEU A 4 -0.98 8.10 -0.93
N VAL A 5 -2.04 8.43 -0.19
CA VAL A 5 -2.36 7.82 1.11
C VAL A 5 -3.13 6.53 0.87
N LEU A 6 -2.53 5.40 1.25
CA LEU A 6 -3.09 4.07 1.03
C LEU A 6 -3.69 3.50 2.32
N GLY A 7 -5.01 3.65 2.48
CA GLY A 7 -5.72 3.23 3.70
C GLY A 7 -5.97 1.73 3.85
N GLY A 8 -6.13 0.96 2.76
CA GLY A 8 -6.49 -0.47 2.85
C GLY A 8 -6.03 -1.34 1.68
N PRO A 9 -6.06 -2.68 1.83
CA PRO A 9 -5.49 -3.64 0.86
C PRO A 9 -6.14 -3.57 -0.53
N SER A 10 -7.45 -3.30 -0.58
CA SER A 10 -8.21 -3.16 -1.83
C SER A 10 -7.81 -1.90 -2.63
N LEU A 11 -7.46 -0.82 -1.95
CA LEU A 11 -7.00 0.42 -2.58
C LEU A 11 -5.61 0.25 -3.19
N LEU A 12 -4.73 -0.50 -2.51
CA LEU A 12 -3.42 -0.86 -3.02
C LEU A 12 -3.53 -1.66 -4.33
N GLY A 13 -4.40 -2.66 -4.40
CA GLY A 13 -4.60 -3.47 -5.62
C GLY A 13 -5.07 -2.63 -6.82
N THR A 14 -6.03 -1.73 -6.62
CA THR A 14 -6.49 -0.80 -7.66
C THR A 14 -5.37 0.11 -8.15
N LEU A 15 -4.54 0.61 -7.24
CA LEU A 15 -3.44 1.51 -7.58
C LEU A 15 -2.27 0.80 -8.25
N LEU A 16 -1.97 -0.43 -7.87
CA LEU A 16 -1.03 -1.27 -8.60
C LEU A 16 -1.53 -1.56 -10.01
N GLY A 17 -2.83 -1.83 -10.18
CA GLY A 17 -3.44 -1.97 -11.50
C GLY A 17 -3.28 -0.72 -12.37
N CYS A 18 -3.55 0.46 -11.81
CA CYS A 18 -3.31 1.73 -12.50
C CYS A 18 -1.82 1.96 -12.79
N PHE A 19 -0.94 1.68 -11.83
CA PHE A 19 0.50 1.85 -11.98
C PHE A 19 1.07 0.97 -13.09
N VAL A 20 0.76 -0.33 -13.09
CA VAL A 20 1.19 -1.27 -14.14
C VAL A 20 0.65 -0.86 -15.51
N ARG A 21 -0.62 -0.43 -15.59
CA ARG A 21 -1.21 0.07 -16.84
C ARG A 21 -0.53 1.34 -17.34
N LEU A 22 -0.20 2.26 -16.44
CA LEU A 22 0.50 3.52 -16.77
C LEU A 22 1.96 3.26 -17.15
N MET A 23 2.66 2.34 -16.47
CA MET A 23 4.01 1.91 -16.83
C MET A 23 4.08 1.29 -18.23
N GLY A 24 3.03 0.57 -18.66
CA GLY A 24 2.93 0.06 -20.03
C GLY A 24 2.69 1.14 -21.10
N ALA A 25 2.24 2.34 -20.70
CA ALA A 25 1.92 3.46 -21.59
C ALA A 25 2.94 4.62 -21.54
N LEU A 26 3.85 4.61 -20.55
CA LEU A 26 4.86 5.65 -20.32
C LEU A 26 6.25 5.16 -20.77
N SER A 27 7.13 6.09 -21.16
CA SER A 27 8.51 5.78 -21.55
C SER A 27 9.32 5.16 -20.38
N PRO A 28 10.43 4.44 -20.65
CA PRO A 28 11.21 3.76 -19.58
C PRO A 28 11.84 4.70 -18.53
N ASP A 29 11.88 6.01 -18.76
CA ASP A 29 12.58 6.98 -17.91
C ASP A 29 11.79 7.40 -16.65
N TRP A 30 10.58 6.87 -16.45
CA TRP A 30 9.68 7.29 -15.35
C TRP A 30 9.93 6.59 -14.01
N GLY A 31 10.82 5.60 -13.95
CA GLY A 31 11.08 4.77 -12.76
C GLY A 31 11.50 5.54 -11.50
N GLY A 32 11.92 6.80 -11.63
CA GLY A 32 12.25 7.69 -10.51
C GLY A 32 11.19 8.74 -10.15
N LEU A 33 10.15 8.92 -10.98
CA LEU A 33 9.19 10.03 -10.85
C LEU A 33 8.06 9.79 -9.85
N LEU A 34 7.73 8.51 -9.58
CA LEU A 34 6.64 8.14 -8.70
C LEU A 34 7.17 7.50 -7.42
N ARG A 35 6.90 8.16 -6.29
CA ARG A 35 7.17 7.66 -4.94
C ARG A 35 5.86 7.61 -4.18
N PHE A 36 5.61 6.51 -3.49
CA PHE A 36 4.42 6.30 -2.70
C PHE A 36 4.77 6.29 -1.21
N LEU A 37 3.88 6.82 -0.37
CA LEU A 37 3.97 6.66 1.08
C LEU A 37 2.78 5.82 1.54
N LEU A 38 3.05 4.60 2.00
CA LEU A 38 2.02 3.77 2.60
C LEU A 38 1.75 4.25 4.03
N ILE A 39 0.50 4.57 4.35
CA ILE A 39 0.07 4.98 5.70
C ILE A 39 -1.00 3.97 6.13
N PRO A 40 -0.68 2.99 6.99
CA PRO A 40 -1.61 1.93 7.34
C PRO A 40 -2.75 2.48 8.20
N LEU A 41 -3.98 2.38 7.71
CA LEU A 41 -5.19 2.71 8.47
C LEU A 41 -5.88 1.45 9.01
N GLY A 42 -5.08 0.47 9.43
CA GLY A 42 -5.51 -0.83 9.91
C GLY A 42 -4.48 -1.93 9.63
N PRO A 43 -4.82 -3.21 9.86
CA PRO A 43 -3.96 -4.34 9.53
C PRO A 43 -3.62 -4.35 8.03
N HIS A 44 -2.32 -4.27 7.72
CA HIS A 44 -1.88 -4.18 6.32
C HIS A 44 -0.57 -4.98 6.13
N PRO A 45 -0.58 -6.07 5.34
CA PRO A 45 0.58 -6.97 5.21
C PRO A 45 1.81 -6.26 4.64
N VAL A 46 1.62 -5.33 3.70
CA VAL A 46 2.72 -4.51 3.18
C VAL A 46 3.28 -3.53 4.23
N ALA A 47 2.47 -3.03 5.15
CA ALA A 47 2.97 -2.14 6.21
C ALA A 47 3.84 -2.90 7.20
N GLN A 48 3.47 -4.14 7.52
CA GLN A 48 4.30 -5.02 8.35
C GLN A 48 5.65 -5.29 7.69
N TYR A 49 5.67 -5.57 6.39
CA TYR A 49 6.91 -5.73 5.62
C TYR A 49 7.74 -4.43 5.58
N LEU A 50 7.11 -3.27 5.36
CA LEU A 50 7.83 -1.99 5.39
C LEU A 50 8.43 -1.69 6.77
N ALA A 51 7.74 -2.05 7.86
CA ALA A 51 8.25 -1.90 9.22
C ALA A 51 9.47 -2.80 9.52
N SER A 52 9.63 -3.93 8.82
CA SER A 52 10.83 -4.76 8.94
C SER A 52 12.02 -4.23 8.13
N LEU A 53 11.75 -3.48 7.05
CA LEU A 53 12.79 -2.86 6.22
C LEU A 53 13.26 -1.50 6.75
N ASP A 54 12.37 -0.74 7.37
CA ASP A 54 12.65 0.61 7.86
C ASP A 54 12.15 0.77 9.30
N GLY A 55 13.09 0.80 10.24
CA GLY A 55 12.78 0.96 11.67
C GLY A 55 12.09 2.30 11.99
N ARG A 56 12.32 3.36 11.21
CA ARG A 56 11.61 4.64 11.38
C ARG A 56 10.17 4.53 10.90
N TYR A 57 9.95 3.84 9.79
CA TYR A 57 8.60 3.52 9.33
C TYR A 57 7.86 2.72 10.40
N GLY A 58 8.50 1.67 10.93
CA GLY A 58 7.94 0.84 12.00
C GLY A 58 7.58 1.65 13.25
N ALA A 59 8.49 2.51 13.73
CA ALA A 59 8.25 3.36 14.90
C ALA A 59 7.16 4.42 14.69
N THR A 60 6.91 4.83 13.43
CA THR A 60 5.91 5.87 13.13
C THR A 60 4.52 5.27 12.92
N PHE A 61 4.44 4.19 12.13
CA PHE A 61 3.19 3.68 11.56
C PHE A 61 2.84 2.26 12.00
N PHE A 62 3.69 1.62 12.81
CA PHE A 62 3.48 0.25 13.27
C PHE A 62 3.65 0.09 14.80
N ASP A 63 3.78 1.21 15.52
CA ASP A 63 3.80 1.23 16.98
C ASP A 63 2.39 0.91 17.55
N PRO A 64 2.29 0.46 18.82
CA PRO A 64 1.01 0.16 19.43
C PRO A 64 0.01 1.34 19.38
N PRO A 65 0.38 2.61 19.69
CA PRO A 65 -0.53 3.74 19.58
C PRO A 65 -1.15 3.93 18.19
N TRP A 66 -0.36 3.81 17.12
CA TRP A 66 -0.88 3.92 15.75
C TRP A 66 -1.84 2.77 15.41
N ARG A 67 -1.45 1.55 15.77
CA ARG A 67 -2.27 0.36 15.54
C ARG A 67 -3.58 0.37 16.32
N GLU A 68 -3.58 0.89 17.54
CA GLU A 68 -4.78 1.04 18.35
C GLU A 68 -5.73 2.12 17.81
N LEU A 69 -5.17 3.23 17.31
CA LEU A 69 -5.94 4.32 16.71
C LEU A 69 -6.69 3.85 15.45
N PHE A 70 -6.00 3.15 14.55
CA PHE A 70 -6.55 2.73 13.26
C PHE A 70 -7.05 1.28 13.20
N GLY A 71 -6.90 0.52 14.29
CA GLY A 71 -7.41 -0.85 14.40
C GLY A 71 -8.84 -0.93 14.93
N ARG A 72 -9.42 0.19 15.39
CA ARG A 72 -10.78 0.28 15.93
C ARG A 72 -11.77 0.62 14.82
N SER A 73 -12.97 0.06 14.91
CA SER A 73 -14.09 0.41 14.03
C SER A 73 -14.71 1.76 14.39
N ASP A 74 -14.66 2.12 15.67
CA ASP A 74 -15.23 3.38 16.18
C ASP A 74 -14.14 4.44 16.36
N PRO A 75 -14.47 5.74 16.12
CA PRO A 75 -13.54 6.83 16.36
C PRO A 75 -13.18 6.89 17.85
N PRO A 76 -11.90 7.11 18.19
CA PRO A 76 -11.51 7.25 19.58
C PRO A 76 -12.14 8.51 20.20
N PRO A 77 -12.40 8.51 21.52
CA PRO A 77 -12.94 9.68 22.22
C PRO A 77 -11.98 10.88 22.19
N SER A 78 -10.68 10.62 22.03
CA SER A 78 -9.65 11.63 21.80
C SER A 78 -8.50 11.04 20.98
N GLU A 79 -7.87 11.87 20.16
CA GLU A 79 -6.66 11.45 19.43
C GLU A 79 -5.47 11.39 20.40
N PRO A 80 -4.77 10.25 20.53
CA PRO A 80 -3.63 10.13 21.44
C PRO A 80 -2.40 10.93 20.98
N PHE A 81 -2.37 11.33 19.71
CA PHE A 81 -1.31 12.12 19.09
C PHE A 81 -1.83 12.82 17.82
N SER A 82 -1.12 13.86 17.35
CA SER A 82 -1.40 14.48 16.06
C SER A 82 -0.98 13.54 14.91
N VAL A 83 -1.95 12.99 14.19
CA VAL A 83 -1.71 12.17 12.98
C VAL A 83 -0.90 12.95 11.95
N VAL A 84 -1.30 14.20 11.66
CA VAL A 84 -0.62 15.08 10.71
C VAL A 84 0.81 15.37 11.15
N GLY A 85 1.01 15.73 12.43
CA GLY A 85 2.35 16.01 12.96
C GLY A 85 3.28 14.81 12.84
N ARG A 86 2.76 13.61 13.10
CA ARG A 86 3.52 12.36 12.99
C ARG A 86 3.90 12.04 11.54
N VAL A 87 2.96 12.17 10.58
CA VAL A 87 3.23 11.98 9.14
C VAL A 87 4.29 12.98 8.65
N LEU A 88 4.15 14.26 9.02
CA LEU A 88 5.12 15.29 8.63
C LEU A 88 6.52 15.02 9.20
N SER A 89 6.61 14.54 10.44
CA SER A 89 7.87 14.16 11.07
C SER A 89 8.56 13.02 10.30
N TYR A 90 7.81 11.99 9.92
CA TYR A 90 8.34 10.89 9.11
C TYR A 90 8.85 11.39 7.75
N VAL A 91 8.05 12.16 7.03
CA VAL A 91 8.41 12.67 5.69
C VAL A 91 9.67 13.53 5.72
N LYS A 92 9.81 14.39 6.74
CA LYS A 92 11.02 15.22 6.91
C LYS A 92 12.28 14.40 7.12
N GLY A 93 12.14 13.24 7.75
CA GLY A 93 13.25 12.36 8.03
C GLY A 93 13.54 11.32 6.93
N ALA A 94 12.55 10.94 6.13
CA ALA A 94 12.65 9.83 5.19
C ALA A 94 13.78 10.07 4.17
N GLY A 95 14.84 9.27 4.24
CA GLY A 95 16.04 9.41 3.41
C GLY A 95 16.16 8.41 2.26
N ALA A 96 15.42 7.28 2.33
CA ALA A 96 15.49 6.21 1.34
C ALA A 96 14.09 5.84 0.83
N THR A 97 14.03 5.42 -0.43
CA THR A 97 12.81 4.82 -1.01
C THR A 97 13.04 3.31 -1.12
N GLN A 98 12.11 2.52 -0.58
CA GLN A 98 12.17 1.07 -0.67
C GLN A 98 11.57 0.60 -2.00
N GLY A 99 12.33 -0.20 -2.75
CA GLY A 99 11.80 -0.89 -3.93
C GLY A 99 10.90 -2.05 -3.48
N LEU A 100 9.64 -2.04 -3.90
CA LEU A 100 8.71 -3.14 -3.60
C LEU A 100 8.62 -4.09 -4.79
N PRO A 101 8.74 -5.41 -4.57
CA PRO A 101 8.58 -6.38 -5.64
C PRO A 101 7.12 -6.41 -6.10
N VAL A 102 6.87 -6.04 -7.35
CA VAL A 102 5.55 -6.16 -7.99
C VAL A 102 5.53 -7.47 -8.78
N ALA A 103 4.52 -8.30 -8.53
CA ALA A 103 4.26 -9.54 -9.25
C ALA A 103 2.82 -9.53 -9.79
N GLU A 104 2.48 -10.48 -10.67
CA GLU A 104 1.13 -10.64 -11.21
C GLU A 104 0.58 -12.04 -10.92
N ALA A 105 -0.65 -12.10 -10.44
CA ALA A 105 -1.39 -13.34 -10.25
C ALA A 105 -2.38 -13.52 -11.41
N MET A 106 -2.36 -14.69 -12.04
CA MET A 106 -3.37 -15.05 -13.04
C MET A 106 -4.58 -15.67 -12.33
N LEU A 107 -5.69 -14.95 -12.33
CA LEU A 107 -6.98 -15.43 -11.83
C LEU A 107 -7.79 -16.01 -12.98
N THR A 108 -8.24 -17.26 -12.83
CA THR A 108 -9.19 -17.88 -13.73
C THR A 108 -10.60 -17.69 -13.15
N CYS A 109 -11.38 -16.81 -13.75
CA CYS A 109 -12.78 -16.59 -13.37
C CYS A 109 -13.65 -17.51 -14.22
N ARG A 110 -14.42 -18.39 -13.58
CA ARG A 110 -15.50 -19.11 -14.28
C ARG A 110 -16.75 -18.25 -14.29
N GLY A 111 -17.45 -18.23 -15.43
CA GLY A 111 -18.72 -17.56 -15.58
C GLY A 111 -19.77 -18.03 -14.58
N LYS A 112 -20.78 -17.19 -14.33
CA LYS A 112 -21.89 -17.54 -13.42
C LYS A 112 -22.90 -18.46 -14.11
N SER A 113 -22.89 -18.52 -15.44
CA SER A 113 -23.73 -19.42 -16.23
C SER A 113 -22.89 -20.53 -16.89
N PRO A 114 -23.50 -21.69 -17.20
CA PRO A 114 -22.81 -22.81 -17.88
C PRO A 114 -22.37 -22.50 -19.32
N ASP A 115 -22.90 -21.44 -19.94
CA ASP A 115 -22.54 -20.97 -21.30
C ASP A 115 -21.50 -19.84 -21.31
N GLU A 116 -21.08 -19.31 -20.15
CA GLU A 116 -20.02 -18.30 -20.09
C GLU A 116 -18.64 -18.96 -20.08
N ASP A 117 -17.83 -18.66 -21.10
CA ASP A 117 -16.42 -19.04 -21.16
C ASP A 117 -15.64 -18.52 -19.94
N SER A 118 -14.71 -19.34 -19.43
CA SER A 118 -13.81 -18.89 -18.36
C SER A 118 -12.89 -17.79 -18.87
N CYS A 119 -12.81 -16.66 -18.16
CA CYS A 119 -11.85 -15.60 -18.48
C CYS A 119 -10.62 -15.67 -17.56
N GLN A 120 -9.47 -15.28 -18.10
CA GLN A 120 -8.22 -15.13 -17.35
C GLN A 120 -7.94 -13.64 -17.14
N LYS A 121 -7.65 -13.26 -15.90
CA LYS A 121 -7.30 -11.89 -15.53
C LYS A 121 -5.99 -11.88 -14.77
N PHE A 122 -5.05 -11.06 -15.21
CA PHE A 122 -3.83 -10.76 -14.46
C PHE A 122 -4.10 -9.65 -13.44
N VAL A 123 -3.76 -9.90 -12.18
CA VAL A 123 -3.93 -8.95 -11.07
C VAL A 123 -2.57 -8.69 -10.44
N PRO A 124 -2.05 -7.45 -10.49
CA PRO A 124 -0.79 -7.12 -9.87
C PRO A 124 -0.91 -7.05 -8.34
N PHE A 125 0.14 -7.49 -7.65
CA PHE A 125 0.25 -7.47 -6.20
C PHE A 125 1.70 -7.23 -5.75
N ILE A 126 1.88 -6.83 -4.48
CA ILE A 126 3.21 -6.73 -3.88
C ILE A 126 3.56 -8.07 -3.24
N GLY A 127 4.65 -8.67 -3.69
CA GLY A 127 5.18 -9.92 -3.16
C GLY A 127 5.90 -9.72 -1.83
N VAL A 128 5.16 -9.64 -0.72
CA VAL A 128 5.75 -9.64 0.62
C VAL A 128 6.03 -11.07 1.08
N ARG A 129 7.26 -11.35 1.54
CA ARG A 129 7.55 -12.59 2.29
C ARG A 129 7.14 -12.36 3.74
N GLY A 130 6.20 -13.17 4.23
CA GLY A 130 5.76 -13.16 5.63
C GLY A 130 6.77 -13.80 6.56
#